data_AF-A0AAD9CKS0-F1
#
_entry.id   AF-A0AAD9CKS0-F1
#
_cell.length_a   1.000
_cell.length_b   1.000
_cell.length_c   1.000
_cell.angle_alpha   90.00
_cell.angle_beta   90.00
_cell.angle_gamma   90.00
#
_symmetry.space_group_name_H-M   'P 1'
#
loop_
_entity.id
_entity.type
_entity.pdbx_description
1 polymer ?
#
loop_
_entity_poly.entity_id
_entity_poly.type
_entity_poly.pdbx_seq_one_letter_code
_entity_poly.pdbx_strand_id
1 'polypeptide(L)'
;MRPPSPLLILLYVTLSKGVKVVSKRGSVDGCTDWSVDYLKYRVLQGEPVRLKCALFYGYIRANYSQAQSVGLSLMWYRSSGLGHSDFEEPISFDGVRMSKEEDAIWFRPADLQDVGLYSC
;
A
#
# COMPACT_ATOMS: atom_id res chain seq x y z
N MET A 1 50.93 -2.60 -13.72
CA MET A 1 49.56 -2.44 -13.19
C MET A 1 48.63 -3.22 -14.11
N ARG A 2 48.04 -4.34 -13.66
CA ARG A 2 47.16 -5.20 -14.48
C ARG A 2 45.78 -4.53 -14.58
N PRO A 3 45.19 -4.40 -15.79
CA PRO A 3 43.85 -3.83 -15.92
C PRO A 3 42.83 -4.79 -15.29
N PRO A 4 41.78 -4.27 -14.64
CA PRO A 4 40.72 -5.09 -14.07
C PRO A 4 40.00 -5.88 -15.17
N SER A 5 39.75 -7.16 -14.91
CA SER A 5 39.11 -8.10 -15.82
C SER A 5 37.69 -7.64 -16.17
N PRO A 6 37.29 -7.64 -17.46
CA PRO A 6 35.96 -7.17 -17.90
C PRO A 6 34.81 -8.01 -17.32
N LEU A 7 35.08 -9.26 -16.93
CA LEU A 7 34.13 -10.16 -16.26
C LEU A 7 33.73 -9.64 -14.87
N LEU A 8 34.65 -9.00 -14.16
CA LEU A 8 34.36 -8.42 -12.84
C LEU A 8 33.36 -7.26 -12.98
N ILE A 9 33.55 -6.43 -14.00
CA ILE A 9 32.69 -5.26 -14.28
C ILE A 9 31.27 -5.70 -14.60
N LEU A 10 31.11 -6.77 -15.39
CA LEU A 10 29.79 -7.29 -15.76
C LEU A 10 29.01 -7.83 -14.55
N LEU A 11 29.71 -8.48 -13.62
CA LEU A 11 29.14 -9.03 -12.37
C LEU A 11 28.60 -7.92 -11.44
N TYR A 12 29.30 -6.78 -11.36
CA TYR A 12 28.81 -5.62 -10.60
C TYR A 12 27.53 -5.03 -11.19
N VAL A 13 27.44 -4.95 -12.52
CA VAL A 13 26.25 -4.40 -13.20
C VAL A 13 25.03 -5.31 -13.01
N THR A 14 25.20 -6.63 -13.04
CA THR A 14 24.07 -7.55 -12.81
C THR A 14 23.52 -7.49 -11.38
N LEU A 15 24.37 -7.25 -10.38
CA LEU A 15 23.95 -7.17 -8.98
C LEU A 15 23.13 -5.89 -8.69
N SER A 16 23.44 -4.79 -9.37
CA SER A 16 22.74 -3.51 -9.19
C SER A 16 21.28 -3.48 -9.69
N LYS A 17 20.87 -4.43 -10.54
CA LYS A 17 19.50 -4.48 -11.09
C LYS A 17 18.48 -5.13 -10.15
N GLY A 18 18.92 -5.74 -9.05
CA GLY A 18 18.05 -6.45 -8.09
C GLY A 18 17.59 -5.62 -6.89
N VAL A 19 18.14 -4.43 -6.67
CA VAL A 19 17.88 -3.65 -5.45
C VAL A 19 16.86 -2.55 -5.76
N LYS A 20 15.59 -2.80 -5.44
CA LYS A 20 14.58 -1.74 -5.33
C LYS A 20 14.87 -0.96 -4.04
N VAL A 21 15.53 0.19 -4.17
CA VAL A 21 15.73 1.12 -3.05
C VAL A 21 14.41 1.84 -2.80
N VAL A 22 13.68 1.44 -1.76
CA VAL A 22 12.54 2.20 -1.24
C VAL A 22 13.11 3.28 -0.32
N SER A 23 13.26 4.50 -0.83
CA SER A 23 13.67 5.63 -0.02
C SER A 23 12.43 6.24 0.66
N LYS A 24 12.32 6.08 1.98
CA LYS A 24 11.43 6.92 2.80
C LYS A 24 11.99 8.34 2.72
N ARG A 25 11.45 9.18 1.83
CA ARG A 25 11.72 10.62 1.88
C ARG A 25 11.27 11.09 3.25
N GLY A 26 12.21 11.57 4.06
CA GLY A 26 11.91 12.12 5.36
C GLY A 26 10.87 13.22 5.20
N SER A 27 9.69 13.01 5.76
CA SER A 27 8.74 14.07 6.04
C SER A 27 8.82 14.32 7.54
N VAL A 28 9.13 15.57 7.88
CA VAL A 28 8.57 16.36 8.99
C VAL A 28 7.51 15.60 9.80
N ASP A 29 7.71 15.53 11.11
CA ASP A 29 6.90 14.84 12.13
C ASP A 29 5.44 14.54 11.74
N GLY A 30 5.14 13.26 11.46
CA GLY A 30 3.78 12.73 11.32
C GLY A 30 3.15 12.83 9.92
N CYS A 31 2.28 11.88 9.60
CA CYS A 31 1.36 12.00 8.46
C CYS A 31 0.13 12.82 8.87
N THR A 32 -0.47 13.57 7.95
CA THR A 32 -1.80 14.18 8.17
C THR A 32 -2.84 13.06 8.22
N ASP A 33 -3.30 12.75 9.43
CA ASP A 33 -4.31 11.72 9.68
C ASP A 33 -5.72 12.33 9.62
N TRP A 34 -6.55 11.82 8.70
CA TRP A 34 -7.95 12.21 8.54
C TRP A 34 -8.92 11.40 9.42
N SER A 35 -8.40 10.52 10.27
CA SER A 35 -9.14 9.55 11.06
C SER A 35 -9.98 8.62 10.18
N VAL A 36 -11.08 8.09 10.71
CA VAL A 36 -11.93 7.11 10.01
C VAL A 36 -12.94 7.84 9.11
N ASP A 37 -12.97 7.46 7.84
CA ASP A 37 -13.95 7.95 6.86
C ASP A 37 -15.40 7.64 7.29
N TYR A 38 -16.33 8.49 6.86
CA TYR A 38 -17.74 8.33 7.21
C TYR A 38 -18.39 7.14 6.46
N LEU A 39 -17.88 6.77 5.28
CA LEU A 39 -18.37 5.63 4.52
C LEU A 39 -17.88 4.32 5.16
N LYS A 40 -18.82 3.49 5.60
CA LYS A 40 -18.54 2.19 6.22
C LYS A 40 -18.97 1.05 5.32
N TYR A 41 -18.06 0.12 5.06
CA TYR A 41 -18.33 -1.08 4.27
C TYR A 41 -18.87 -2.17 5.19
N ARG A 42 -20.09 -2.65 4.91
CA ARG A 42 -20.72 -3.78 5.60
C ARG A 42 -21.05 -4.84 4.56
N VAL A 43 -20.40 -5.99 4.66
CA VAL A 43 -20.49 -7.10 3.71
C VAL A 43 -20.78 -8.39 4.45
N LEU A 44 -21.54 -9.30 3.84
CA LEU A 44 -21.76 -10.63 4.38
C LEU A 44 -20.52 -11.50 4.12
N GLN A 45 -20.21 -12.42 5.04
CA GLN A 45 -19.15 -13.39 4.82
C GLN A 45 -19.41 -14.17 3.53
N GLY A 46 -18.40 -14.31 2.66
CA GLY A 46 -18.52 -15.00 1.38
C GLY A 46 -18.85 -14.08 0.19
N GLU A 47 -19.31 -12.86 0.42
CA GLU A 47 -19.57 -11.88 -0.65
C GLU A 47 -18.28 -11.10 -1.02
N PRO A 48 -18.12 -10.69 -2.28
CA PRO A 48 -17.00 -9.85 -2.67
C PRO A 48 -17.20 -8.39 -2.19
N VAL A 49 -16.11 -7.72 -1.83
CA VAL A 49 -16.14 -6.28 -1.54
C VAL A 49 -14.93 -5.58 -2.15
N ARG A 50 -15.15 -4.38 -2.70
CA ARG A 50 -14.12 -3.47 -3.17
C ARG A 50 -14.05 -2.26 -2.25
N LEU A 51 -12.96 -2.14 -1.52
CA LEU A 51 -12.69 -1.02 -0.64
C LEU A 51 -11.84 0.02 -1.38
N LYS A 52 -12.39 1.20 -1.66
CA LYS A 52 -11.68 2.29 -2.32
C LYS A 52 -11.04 3.24 -1.31
N CYS A 53 -9.86 3.77 -1.62
CA CYS A 53 -9.19 4.75 -0.77
C CYS A 53 -9.95 6.08 -0.75
N ALA A 54 -10.52 6.43 0.41
CA ALA A 54 -11.39 7.59 0.57
C ALA A 54 -10.70 8.91 0.20
N LEU A 55 -9.37 9.01 0.34
CA LEU A 55 -8.61 10.23 0.03
C LEU A 55 -8.97 10.81 -1.34
N PHE A 56 -9.02 9.96 -2.37
CA PHE A 56 -9.29 10.36 -3.76
C PHE A 56 -10.76 10.74 -4.04
N TYR A 57 -11.68 10.53 -3.09
CA TYR A 57 -13.12 10.71 -3.27
C TYR A 57 -13.74 11.78 -2.36
N GLY A 58 -12.93 12.56 -1.64
CA GLY A 58 -13.47 13.62 -0.79
C GLY A 58 -12.44 14.50 -0.08
N TYR A 59 -11.23 14.00 0.15
CA TYR A 59 -10.25 14.68 0.99
C TYR A 59 -9.19 15.44 0.20
N ILE A 60 -8.75 14.92 -0.95
CA ILE A 60 -7.76 15.57 -1.81
C ILE A 60 -8.31 15.88 -3.20
N ARG A 61 -7.72 16.90 -3.86
CA ARG A 61 -8.08 17.33 -5.22
C ARG A 61 -7.23 16.66 -6.30
N ALA A 62 -7.01 15.36 -6.18
CA ALA A 62 -6.33 14.55 -7.18
C ALA A 62 -6.96 13.16 -7.24
N ASN A 63 -6.87 12.49 -8.39
CA ASN A 63 -7.18 11.07 -8.50
C ASN A 63 -5.92 10.20 -8.37
N TYR A 64 -6.11 8.88 -8.28
CA TYR A 64 -5.02 7.93 -8.10
C TYR A 64 -3.95 8.03 -9.20
N SER A 65 -4.35 8.06 -10.48
CA SER A 65 -3.41 8.13 -11.60
C SER A 65 -2.60 9.44 -11.60
N GLN A 66 -3.24 10.56 -11.24
CA GLN A 66 -2.56 11.85 -11.08
C GLN A 66 -1.54 11.80 -9.94
N ALA A 67 -1.92 11.28 -8.78
CA ALA A 67 -1.01 11.12 -7.64
C ALA A 67 0.19 10.22 -7.98
N GLN A 68 -0.05 9.11 -8.69
CA GLN A 68 1.00 8.22 -9.16
C GLN A 68 1.93 8.92 -10.17
N SER A 69 1.38 9.71 -11.10
CA SER A 69 2.17 10.41 -12.13
C SER A 69 3.16 11.42 -11.56
N VAL A 70 2.85 12.01 -10.40
CA VAL A 70 3.74 12.95 -9.68
C VAL A 70 4.66 12.23 -8.69
N GLY A 71 4.67 10.90 -8.70
CA GLY A 71 5.61 10.08 -7.92
C GLY A 71 5.14 9.73 -6.50
N LEU A 72 3.86 9.92 -6.15
CA LEU A 72 3.32 9.46 -4.87
C LEU A 72 3.03 7.96 -4.92
N SER A 73 3.25 7.28 -3.79
CA SER A 73 2.93 5.86 -3.61
C SER A 73 1.73 5.70 -2.68
N LEU A 74 0.74 4.91 -3.11
CA LEU A 74 -0.35 4.46 -2.24
C LEU A 74 0.08 3.20 -1.48
N MET A 75 0.02 3.25 -0.16
CA MET A 75 0.25 2.12 0.74
C MET A 75 -1.03 1.81 1.52
N TRP A 76 -1.18 0.57 1.96
CA TRP A 76 -2.33 0.15 2.74
C TRP A 76 -1.89 -0.52 4.02
N TYR A 77 -2.53 -0.14 5.11
CA TYR A 77 -2.32 -0.70 6.44
C TYR A 77 -3.64 -1.17 7.03
N ARG A 78 -3.56 -2.11 7.97
CA ARG A 78 -4.72 -2.64 8.67
C ARG A 78 -4.51 -2.56 10.17
N SER A 79 -5.56 -2.21 10.90
CA SER A 79 -5.65 -2.38 12.34
C SER A 79 -6.92 -3.16 12.71
N SER A 80 -6.86 -3.88 13.83
CA SER A 80 -8.01 -4.64 14.35
C SER A 80 -9.16 -3.75 14.82
N GLY A 81 -8.90 -2.46 15.07
CA GLY A 81 -9.91 -1.49 15.49
C GLY A 81 -10.42 -1.71 16.92
N LEU A 82 -9.64 -2.38 17.78
CA LEU A 82 -9.95 -2.68 19.18
C LEU A 82 -9.36 -1.66 20.17
N GLY A 83 -8.76 -0.57 19.69
CA GLY A 83 -8.36 0.56 20.54
C GLY A 83 -7.42 1.54 19.85
N HIS A 84 -7.14 2.67 20.51
CA HIS A 84 -6.18 3.69 20.06
C HIS A 84 -4.70 3.24 20.11
N SER A 85 -4.45 1.99 20.53
CA SER A 85 -3.13 1.38 20.66
C SER A 85 -2.87 0.26 19.66
N ASP A 86 -3.80 -0.01 18.75
CA ASP A 86 -3.62 -1.06 17.75
C ASP A 86 -2.63 -0.56 16.70
N PHE A 87 -1.46 -1.19 16.66
CA PHE A 87 -0.46 -0.89 15.65
C PHE A 87 -1.01 -1.21 14.26
N GLU A 88 -0.80 -0.28 13.34
CA GLU A 88 -1.11 -0.48 11.93
C GLU A 88 -0.08 -1.40 11.29
N GLU A 89 -0.52 -2.55 10.79
CA GLU A 89 0.33 -3.51 10.10
C GLU A 89 0.19 -3.35 8.57
N PRO A 90 1.30 -3.38 7.81
CA PRO A 90 1.23 -3.34 6.36
C PRO A 90 0.53 -4.60 5.84
N ILE A 91 -0.34 -4.42 4.84
CA ILE A 91 -1.12 -5.52 4.29
C ILE A 91 -0.27 -6.33 3.29
N SER A 92 -0.25 -7.66 3.48
CA SER A 92 0.29 -8.60 2.49
C SER A 92 -0.82 -9.06 1.55
N PHE A 93 -0.71 -8.69 0.27
CA PHE A 93 -1.68 -9.09 -0.76
C PHE A 93 -1.29 -10.43 -1.38
N ASP A 94 -2.18 -11.42 -1.29
CA ASP A 94 -1.99 -12.73 -1.91
C ASP A 94 -2.27 -12.72 -3.44
N GLY A 95 -2.98 -11.69 -3.92
CA GLY A 95 -3.35 -11.53 -5.32
C GLY A 95 -4.47 -12.45 -5.81
N VAL A 96 -4.96 -13.37 -4.97
CA VAL A 96 -6.01 -14.34 -5.30
C VAL A 96 -7.31 -13.94 -4.61
N ARG A 97 -7.31 -13.95 -3.27
CA ARG A 97 -8.47 -13.58 -2.47
C ARG A 97 -8.43 -12.09 -2.13
N MET A 98 -7.26 -11.59 -1.75
CA MET A 98 -7.02 -10.21 -1.37
C MET A 98 -6.00 -9.57 -2.31
N SER A 99 -6.46 -8.60 -3.11
CA SER A 99 -5.65 -7.97 -4.16
C SER A 99 -5.71 -6.45 -4.07
N LYS A 100 -4.58 -5.79 -4.34
CA LYS A 100 -4.52 -4.34 -4.53
C LYS A 100 -4.70 -4.04 -6.02
N GLU A 101 -5.75 -3.31 -6.37
CA GLU A 101 -6.03 -2.88 -7.74
C GLU A 101 -6.24 -1.36 -7.73
N GLU A 102 -5.36 -0.63 -8.42
CA GLU A 102 -5.38 0.84 -8.47
C GLU A 102 -5.39 1.49 -7.07
N ASP A 103 -6.50 2.17 -6.77
CA ASP A 103 -6.80 2.90 -5.54
C ASP A 103 -7.59 2.07 -4.53
N ALA A 104 -7.74 0.77 -4.76
CA ALA A 104 -8.65 -0.09 -4.03
C ALA A 104 -8.02 -1.42 -3.60
N ILE A 105 -8.62 -2.00 -2.56
CA ILE A 105 -8.43 -3.39 -2.18
C ILE A 105 -9.67 -4.17 -2.59
N TRP A 106 -9.47 -5.33 -3.21
CA TRP A 106 -10.52 -6.31 -3.47
C TRP A 106 -10.40 -7.50 -2.55
N PHE A 107 -11.54 -7.91 -2.00
CA PHE A 107 -11.73 -9.19 -1.31
C PHE A 107 -12.69 -10.05 -2.12
N ARG A 108 -12.24 -11.24 -2.50
CA ARG A 108 -12.95 -12.20 -3.35
C ARG A 108 -12.70 -13.62 -2.84
N PRO A 109 -13.46 -14.10 -1.82
CA PRO A 109 -14.49 -13.39 -1.06
C PRO A 109 -13.96 -12.68 0.20
N ALA A 110 -14.82 -11.87 0.84
CA ALA A 110 -14.61 -11.36 2.20
C ALA A 110 -14.81 -12.45 3.26
N ASP A 111 -13.98 -12.41 4.30
CA ASP A 111 -14.03 -13.32 5.45
C ASP A 111 -14.23 -12.55 6.76
N LEU A 112 -14.69 -13.24 7.82
CA LEU A 112 -14.82 -12.66 9.17
C LEU A 112 -13.48 -12.17 9.72
N GLN A 113 -12.39 -12.81 9.29
CA GLN A 113 -11.04 -12.38 9.62
C GLN A 113 -10.64 -11.07 8.94
N ASP A 114 -11.42 -10.51 8.03
CA ASP A 114 -11.14 -9.22 7.36
C ASP A 114 -11.72 -8.02 8.11
N VAL A 115 -12.46 -8.22 9.21
CA VAL A 115 -13.03 -7.13 10.01
C VAL A 115 -11.91 -6.27 10.61
N GLY A 116 -11.96 -4.95 10.40
CA GLY A 116 -10.98 -4.00 10.93
C GLY A 116 -11.06 -2.64 10.24
N LEU A 117 -10.09 -1.78 10.57
CA LEU A 117 -9.87 -0.52 9.89
C LEU A 117 -8.75 -0.67 8.87
N TYR A 118 -8.92 -0.02 7.72
CA TYR A 118 -8.01 -0.08 6.59
C TYR A 118 -7.57 1.33 6.24
N SER A 119 -6.31 1.63 6.52
CA SER A 119 -5.73 2.95 6.30
C SER A 119 -5.09 3.02 4.93
N CYS A 120 -5.48 4.06 4.19
CA CYS A 120 -4.86 4.53 2.95
C CYS A 120 -4.53 6.02 3.12
#